data_AF-X1EMM1-F1
#
_entry.id   AF-X1EMM1-F1
#
_cell.length_a   1.000
_cell.length_b   1.000
_cell.length_c   1.000
_cell.angle_alpha   90.00
_cell.angle_beta   90.00
_cell.angle_gamma   90.00
#
_symmetry.space_group_name_H-M   'P 1'
#
loop_
_entity.id
_entity.type
_entity.pdbx_description
1 polymer ?
#
loop_
_entity_poly.entity_id
_entity_poly.type
_entity_poly.pdbx_seq_one_letter_code
_entity_poly.pdbx_strand_id
1 'polypeptide(L)'
;MSQKSEKLGIMLEGGVIPVIRARSADEALKVVEAIRKGGINTIEITMTVPGAIGVMERLAKEAGDEILLGAGSVLDPETARASILAGAEFIVGPCLSPQLVRLCKRYSKIVIPRVNLARRVRA
;
A
#
# COMPACT_ATOMS: atom_id res chain seq x y z
N MET A 1 21.28 -6.67 -1.72
CA MET A 1 20.18 -6.05 -2.49
C MET A 1 19.51 -5.00 -1.62
N SER A 2 18.87 -3.97 -2.20
CA SER A 2 18.14 -2.98 -1.38
C SER A 2 16.84 -3.59 -0.83
N GLN A 3 16.40 -3.19 0.37
CA GLN A 3 15.13 -3.64 0.96
C GLN A 3 13.93 -3.41 0.00
N LYS A 4 13.98 -2.35 -0.80
CA LYS A 4 12.99 -2.05 -1.84
C LYS A 4 12.97 -3.09 -2.96
N SER A 5 14.13 -3.59 -3.37
CA SER A 5 14.26 -4.58 -4.43
C SER A 5 13.73 -5.95 -3.99
N GLU A 6 13.97 -6.32 -2.74
CA GLU A 6 13.45 -7.55 -2.14
C GLU A 6 11.92 -7.53 -2.04
N LYS A 7 11.36 -6.43 -1.52
CA LYS A 7 9.90 -6.23 -1.46
C LYS A 7 9.25 -6.25 -2.84
N LEU A 8 9.91 -5.69 -3.86
CA LEU A 8 9.44 -5.78 -5.24
C LEU A 8 9.47 -7.23 -5.75
N GLY A 9 10.47 -8.03 -5.38
CA GLY A 9 10.52 -9.47 -5.69
C GLY A 9 9.29 -10.21 -5.16
N ILE A 10 8.96 -10.00 -3.88
CA ILE A 10 7.76 -10.59 -3.23
C ILE A 10 6.49 -10.23 -4.01
N MET A 11 6.32 -8.96 -4.39
CA MET A 11 5.15 -8.52 -5.18
C MET A 11 5.05 -9.22 -6.53
N LEU A 12 6.19 -9.41 -7.21
CA LEU A 12 6.25 -10.01 -8.53
C LEU A 12 6.01 -11.53 -8.47
N GLU A 13 6.56 -12.21 -7.47
CA GLU A 13 6.34 -13.64 -7.22
C GLU A 13 4.88 -13.95 -6.86
N GLY A 14 4.24 -13.09 -6.07
CA GLY A 14 2.83 -13.25 -5.68
C GLY A 14 1.84 -13.07 -6.84
N GLY A 15 2.18 -12.27 -7.86
CA GLY A 15 1.40 -12.08 -9.08
C GLY A 15 0.05 -11.36 -8.94
N VAL A 16 -0.47 -11.19 -7.73
CA VAL A 16 -1.74 -10.51 -7.44
C VAL A 16 -1.64 -9.64 -6.18
N ILE A 17 -2.32 -8.49 -6.21
CA ILE A 17 -2.44 -7.58 -5.06
C ILE A 17 -3.93 -7.27 -4.83
N PRO A 18 -4.55 -7.85 -3.79
CA PRO A 18 -5.93 -7.53 -3.42
C PRO A 18 -6.03 -6.09 -2.91
N VAL A 19 -7.02 -5.37 -3.44
CA VAL A 19 -7.33 -4.00 -3.03
C VAL A 19 -8.49 -4.02 -2.04
N ILE A 20 -8.21 -3.69 -0.79
CA ILE A 20 -9.19 -3.79 0.30
C ILE A 20 -9.98 -2.49 0.41
N ARG A 21 -11.29 -2.64 0.23
CA ARG A 21 -12.32 -1.64 0.51
C ARG A 21 -13.31 -2.25 1.48
N ALA A 22 -13.56 -1.56 2.58
CA ALA A 22 -14.41 -2.02 3.67
C ALA A 22 -15.10 -0.83 4.32
N ARG A 23 -16.23 -1.07 4.98
CA ARG A 23 -17.04 -0.06 5.65
C ARG A 23 -16.60 0.18 7.10
N SER A 24 -15.69 -0.64 7.61
CA SER A 24 -15.12 -0.51 8.95
C SER A 24 -13.73 -1.15 9.04
N ALA A 25 -12.98 -0.80 10.09
CA ALA A 25 -11.69 -1.41 10.39
C ALA A 25 -11.81 -2.93 10.65
N ASP A 26 -12.81 -3.35 11.41
CA ASP A 26 -13.03 -4.78 11.72
C ASP A 26 -13.33 -5.61 10.48
N GLU A 27 -14.12 -5.06 9.56
CA GLU A 27 -14.38 -5.70 8.27
C GLU A 27 -13.09 -5.82 7.44
N ALA A 28 -12.28 -4.75 7.38
CA ALA A 28 -11.01 -4.77 6.67
C ALA A 28 -10.07 -5.87 7.22
N LEU A 29 -9.96 -5.98 8.54
CA LEU A 29 -9.11 -6.98 9.21
C LEU A 29 -9.61 -8.42 8.94
N LYS A 30 -10.93 -8.65 8.98
CA LYS A 30 -11.50 -9.96 8.62
C LYS A 30 -11.19 -10.36 7.18
N VAL A 31 -11.29 -9.42 6.24
CA VAL A 31 -10.96 -9.65 4.84
C VAL A 31 -9.48 -9.96 4.67
N VAL A 32 -8.60 -9.20 5.34
CA VAL A 32 -7.14 -9.44 5.31
C VAL A 32 -6.80 -10.84 5.84
N GLU A 33 -7.39 -11.26 6.95
CA GLU A 33 -7.13 -12.60 7.48
C GLU A 33 -7.62 -13.71 6.54
N ALA A 34 -8.76 -13.52 5.86
CA ALA A 34 -9.23 -14.46 4.85
C ALA A 34 -8.26 -14.56 3.66
N ILE A 35 -7.72 -13.43 3.20
CA ILE A 35 -6.73 -13.36 2.12
C ILE A 35 -5.42 -14.04 2.53
N ARG A 36 -4.96 -13.81 3.76
CA ARG A 36 -3.76 -14.44 4.31
C ARG A 36 -3.89 -15.96 4.37
N LYS A 37 -5.05 -16.47 4.80
CA LYS A 37 -5.37 -17.91 4.76
C LYS A 37 -5.41 -18.49 3.35
N GLY A 38 -5.69 -17.65 2.35
CA GLY A 38 -5.60 -17.99 0.93
C GLY A 38 -4.17 -18.01 0.37
N GLY A 39 -3.14 -17.70 1.18
CA GLY A 39 -1.74 -17.72 0.78
C GLY A 39 -1.27 -16.43 0.09
N ILE A 40 -2.08 -15.39 0.06
CA ILE A 40 -1.68 -14.09 -0.50
C ILE A 40 -1.10 -13.23 0.64
N ASN A 41 0.15 -12.83 0.46
CA ASN A 41 0.92 -12.06 1.44
C ASN A 41 1.11 -10.59 1.06
N THR A 42 0.61 -10.12 -0.07
CA THR A 42 0.71 -8.71 -0.48
C THR A 42 -0.68 -8.09 -0.55
N ILE A 43 -0.93 -6.99 0.15
CA ILE A 43 -2.27 -6.36 0.20
C ILE A 43 -2.21 -4.84 0.12
N GLU A 44 -3.23 -4.23 -0.51
CA GLU A 44 -3.41 -2.77 -0.55
C GLU A 44 -4.61 -2.36 0.31
N ILE A 45 -4.37 -1.64 1.42
CA ILE A 45 -5.45 -1.00 2.19
C ILE A 45 -5.74 0.38 1.59
N THR A 46 -6.97 0.59 1.13
CA THR A 46 -7.36 1.89 0.57
C THR A 46 -7.64 2.93 1.66
N MET A 47 -7.27 4.19 1.43
CA MET A 47 -7.58 5.32 2.31
C MET A 47 -9.09 5.60 2.43
N THR A 48 -9.92 4.91 1.64
CA THR A 48 -11.39 4.95 1.76
C THR A 48 -11.92 4.05 2.88
N VAL A 49 -11.10 3.17 3.46
CA VAL A 49 -11.45 2.38 4.64
C VAL A 49 -11.43 3.29 5.87
N PRO A 50 -12.53 3.36 6.66
CA PRO A 50 -12.52 4.11 7.92
C PRO A 50 -11.43 3.59 8.86
N GLY A 51 -10.52 4.47 9.28
CA GLY A 51 -9.40 4.10 10.14
C GLY A 51 -8.27 3.33 9.44
N ALA A 52 -8.12 3.46 8.11
CA ALA A 52 -7.11 2.76 7.32
C ALA A 52 -5.69 2.77 7.93
N ILE A 53 -5.25 3.90 8.49
CA ILE A 53 -3.95 4.01 9.17
C ILE A 53 -3.86 3.05 10.36
N GLY A 54 -4.86 3.05 11.25
CA GLY A 54 -4.89 2.16 12.41
C GLY A 54 -5.03 0.68 12.03
N VAL A 55 -5.72 0.38 10.91
CA VAL A 55 -5.76 -0.97 10.34
C VAL A 55 -4.35 -1.41 9.93
N MET A 56 -3.61 -0.55 9.22
CA MET A 56 -2.22 -0.86 8.82
C MET A 56 -1.30 -1.02 10.03
N GLU A 57 -1.39 -0.13 11.04
CA GLU A 57 -0.59 -0.24 12.26
C GLU A 57 -0.83 -1.57 12.99
N ARG A 58 -2.10 -1.97 13.09
CA ARG A 58 -2.48 -3.24 13.70
C ARG A 58 -1.94 -4.42 12.91
N LEU A 59 -2.09 -4.41 11.58
CA LEU A 59 -1.58 -5.47 10.71
C LEU A 59 -0.06 -5.57 10.75
N ALA A 60 0.64 -4.43 10.73
CA ALA A 60 2.10 -4.40 10.83
C ALA A 60 2.58 -4.98 12.18
N LYS A 61 1.83 -4.75 13.26
CA LYS A 61 2.13 -5.32 14.58
C LYS A 61 1.80 -6.81 14.69
N GLU A 62 0.68 -7.26 14.12
CA GLU A 62 0.20 -8.64 14.24
C GLU A 62 0.90 -9.59 13.27
N ALA A 63 1.13 -9.16 12.02
CA ALA A 63 1.67 -9.99 10.95
C ALA A 63 3.15 -9.71 10.63
N GLY A 64 3.70 -8.56 11.05
CA GLY A 64 5.10 -8.22 10.81
C GLY A 64 5.49 -8.33 9.34
N ASP A 65 6.59 -9.04 9.07
CA ASP A 65 7.13 -9.26 7.73
C ASP A 65 6.40 -10.38 6.94
N GLU A 66 5.39 -11.05 7.52
CA GLU A 66 4.58 -12.04 6.80
C GLU A 66 3.67 -11.39 5.75
N ILE A 67 3.39 -10.08 5.87
CA ILE A 67 2.53 -9.34 4.95
C ILE A 67 3.26 -8.11 4.42
N LEU A 68 3.32 -8.01 3.10
CA LEU A 68 3.70 -6.80 2.40
C LEU A 68 2.49 -5.85 2.29
N LEU A 69 2.43 -4.88 3.19
CA LEU A 69 1.37 -3.89 3.26
C LEU A 69 1.58 -2.75 2.27
N GLY A 70 0.51 -2.32 1.62
CA GLY A 70 0.50 -1.11 0.80
C GLY A 70 -0.69 -0.22 1.09
N ALA A 71 -0.53 1.06 0.76
CA ALA A 71 -1.55 2.08 0.94
C ALA A 71 -2.10 2.55 -0.41
N GLY A 72 -3.41 2.43 -0.57
CA GLY A 72 -4.14 2.70 -1.79
C GLY A 72 -4.93 4.00 -1.76
N SER A 73 -5.13 4.61 -2.93
CA SER A 73 -5.88 5.88 -3.07
C SER A 73 -5.26 7.05 -2.30
N VAL A 74 -3.94 7.06 -2.19
CA VAL A 74 -3.19 8.13 -1.50
C VAL A 74 -3.07 9.35 -2.42
N LEU A 75 -3.49 10.52 -1.93
CA LEU A 75 -3.61 11.74 -2.74
C LEU A 75 -2.46 12.73 -2.52
N ASP A 76 -1.85 12.69 -1.33
CA ASP A 76 -0.92 13.70 -0.85
C ASP A 76 0.25 13.10 -0.05
N PRO A 77 1.38 13.84 0.07
CA PRO A 77 2.57 13.39 0.81
C PRO A 77 2.33 13.11 2.29
N GLU A 78 1.42 13.85 2.93
CA GLU A 78 1.13 13.73 4.36
C GLU A 78 0.51 12.37 4.67
N THR A 79 -0.50 11.97 3.89
CA THR A 79 -1.15 10.67 3.94
C THR A 79 -0.19 9.54 3.57
N ALA A 80 0.66 9.76 2.57
CA ALA A 80 1.70 8.79 2.21
C ALA A 80 2.68 8.58 3.37
N ARG A 81 3.12 9.65 4.03
CA ARG A 81 4.02 9.57 5.19
C ARG A 81 3.35 8.84 6.36
N ALA A 82 2.11 9.18 6.68
CA ALA A 82 1.35 8.50 7.73
C ALA A 82 1.22 6.99 7.44
N SER A 83 0.92 6.63 6.18
CA SER A 83 0.83 5.24 5.74
C SER A 83 2.16 4.49 5.90
N ILE A 84 3.27 5.12 5.51
CA ILE A 84 4.61 4.53 5.65
C ILE A 84 4.95 4.28 7.13
N LEU A 85 4.64 5.24 8.01
CA LEU A 85 4.86 5.09 9.44
C LEU A 85 3.96 4.03 10.07
N ALA A 86 2.78 3.79 9.48
CA ALA A 86 1.88 2.70 9.85
C ALA A 86 2.28 1.32 9.31
N GLY A 87 3.41 1.22 8.60
CA GLY A 87 3.95 -0.04 8.07
C GLY A 87 3.72 -0.28 6.58
N ALA A 88 3.19 0.69 5.82
CA ALA A 88 3.07 0.56 4.38
C ALA A 88 4.45 0.56 3.68
N GLU A 89 4.63 -0.40 2.79
CA GLU A 89 5.85 -0.65 2.01
C GLU A 89 5.77 -0.18 0.57
N PHE A 90 4.54 -0.04 0.07
CA PHE A 90 4.28 0.57 -1.23
C PHE A 90 3.08 1.53 -1.16
N ILE A 91 3.15 2.57 -1.99
CA ILE A 91 2.13 3.62 -2.07
C ILE A 91 1.53 3.64 -3.47
N VAL A 92 0.19 3.58 -3.55
CA VAL A 92 -0.58 3.63 -4.78
C VAL A 92 -1.39 4.93 -4.83
N GLY A 93 -1.08 5.78 -5.80
CA GLY A 93 -1.79 7.03 -6.06
C GLY A 93 -2.67 6.94 -7.31
N PRO A 94 -3.79 7.68 -7.38
CA PRO A 94 -4.70 7.65 -8.53
C PRO A 94 -4.13 8.36 -9.78
N CYS A 95 -3.08 9.14 -9.62
CA CYS A 95 -2.38 9.85 -10.68
C CYS A 95 -0.87 9.90 -10.41
N LEU A 96 -0.09 10.24 -11.44
CA LEU A 96 1.32 10.58 -11.26
C LEU A 96 1.46 11.91 -10.51
N SER A 97 1.92 11.83 -9.26
CA SER A 97 2.25 13.00 -8.44
C SER A 97 3.77 13.06 -8.18
N PRO A 98 4.49 14.06 -8.70
CA PRO A 98 5.91 14.24 -8.42
C PRO A 98 6.22 14.38 -6.92
N GLN A 99 5.30 14.95 -6.15
CA GLN A 99 5.45 15.11 -4.70
C GLN A 99 5.39 13.76 -3.99
N LEU A 100 4.45 12.88 -4.35
CA LEU A 100 4.39 11.51 -3.83
C LEU A 100 5.65 10.71 -4.19
N VAL A 101 6.10 10.81 -5.45
CA VAL A 101 7.32 10.12 -5.91
C VAL A 101 8.54 10.58 -5.10
N ARG A 102 8.71 11.89 -4.90
CA ARG A 102 9.81 12.44 -4.08
C ARG A 102 9.76 11.93 -2.65
N LEU A 103 8.58 11.90 -2.02
CA LEU A 103 8.43 11.39 -0.67
C LEU A 103 8.78 9.90 -0.58
N CYS A 104 8.18 9.05 -1.42
CA CYS A 104 8.42 7.61 -1.39
C CYS A 104 9.89 7.27 -1.65
N LYS A 105 10.55 8.03 -2.54
CA LYS A 105 12.00 7.91 -2.75
C LYS A 105 12.81 8.23 -1.49
N ARG A 106 12.46 9.28 -0.73
CA ARG A 106 13.14 9.62 0.53
C ARG A 106 13.03 8.53 1.59
N TYR A 107 11.90 7.82 1.63
CA TYR A 107 11.65 6.71 2.55
C TYR A 107 12.05 5.34 1.99
N SER A 108 12.69 5.29 0.81
CA SER A 108 13.05 4.04 0.12
C SER A 108 11.87 3.09 -0.12
N LYS A 109 10.66 3.62 -0.29
CA LYS A 109 9.44 2.83 -0.53
C LYS A 109 9.11 2.71 -2.02
N ILE A 110 8.30 1.72 -2.35
CA ILE A 110 7.78 1.52 -3.71
C ILE A 110 6.64 2.54 -3.93
N VAL A 111 6.57 3.11 -5.13
CA VAL A 111 5.48 4.02 -5.51
C VAL A 111 4.93 3.58 -6.85
N ILE A 112 3.60 3.42 -6.93
CA ILE A 112 2.88 2.93 -8.10
C ILE A 112 1.85 3.99 -8.48
N PRO A 113 2.23 4.96 -9.33
CA PRO A 113 1.29 5.95 -9.83
C PRO A 113 0.37 5.30 -10.86
N ARG A 114 -0.94 5.51 -10.74
CA ARG A 114 -1.86 5.22 -11.85
C ARG A 114 -1.72 6.30 -12.92
N VAL A 115 -1.85 5.90 -14.18
CA VAL A 115 -1.90 6.80 -15.32
C VAL A 115 -3.18 6.52 -16.08
N ASN A 116 -3.93 7.58 -16.40
CA ASN A 116 -5.07 7.49 -17.31
C ASN A 116 -4.75 8.37 -18.52
N LEU A 117 -4.96 7.84 -19.72
CA LEU A 117 -4.66 8.50 -21.00
C LEU A 117 -5.30 9.90 -21.11
N ALA A 118 -6.44 10.12 -20.44
CA ALA A 118 -7.14 11.41 -20.41
C ALA A 118 -6.37 12.54 -19.69
N ARG A 119 -5.43 12.20 -18.80
CA ARG A 119 -4.52 13.15 -18.15
C ARG A 119 -3.10 12.82 -18.59
N ARG A 120 -2.72 13.30 -19.78
CA ARG A 120 -1.37 13.13 -20.34
C ARG A 120 -0.30 13.39 -19.26
N VAL A 121 0.55 12.39 -19.07
CA VAL A 121 1.87 12.53 -18.45
C VAL A 121 2.66 13.50 -19.33
N ARG A 122 2.68 14.77 -18.97
CA ARG A 122 3.76 15.66 -19.40
C ARG A 122 4.92 15.36 -18.46
N ALA A 123 5.80 14.46 -18.93
CA ALA A 123 7.14 14.29 -18.39
C ALA A 123 7.96 15.56 -18.66
#